data_AF-A0A836FE12-F1
#
_entry.id   AF-A0A836FE12-F1
#
_cell.length_a   1.000
_cell.length_b   1.000
_cell.length_c   1.000
_cell.angle_alpha   90.00
_cell.angle_beta   90.00
_cell.angle_gamma   90.00
#
_symmetry.space_group_name_H-M   'P 1'
#
loop_
_entity.id
_entity.type
_entity.pdbx_description
1 polymer ?
#
loop_
_entity_poly.entity_id
_entity_poly.type
_entity_poly.pdbx_seq_one_letter_code
_entity_poly.pdbx_strand_id
1 'polypeptide(L)'
;MEFKRILRPISISLIVFRLPLIATVITPLPPTIESTIESTVTDLRTTEEEDKVEMPSVPLTEQVMDHNIRVSDVPDVDPEATDVPDSSLDRNRVIRDVAYFIRAHKFHDYDHRYFKSAEEAASKLYEEFPKPGLRSLHWEVRKHCEASFIECLKYLERIIKLTVFRRENDTVTIIRKYKWNPVNNSEQIMAVQRDCQTAQRRDNLAVDPFQGPIGKSLKSIIFSERFQWRTTVSYYMCWYTMLEVPDLATFGEPCDNHANCLDEYDVHNKDPRADDTKPYACALYSFCPDHCCPMKHIRYMKDCYQSESNPCYAENQPAHRKCTLNRDENRDFQALRANQINVSCECHRRGYEWSSRFGLCIDVNECVRGTHNCTQNAESCLNLPGYYVCVCRLGYIYNSEIGQCVHSPDKLQKREICSPRSPELLPDLPEVVMYITESIFH
;
A
#
# COMPACT_ATOMS: atom_id res chain seq x y z
N MET A 1 42.54 -45.69 -49.05
CA MET A 1 41.07 -45.72 -49.18
C MET A 1 40.57 -44.32 -49.50
N GLU A 2 39.39 -44.20 -50.11
CA GLU A 2 39.03 -43.06 -50.96
C GLU A 2 38.80 -41.70 -50.27
N PHE A 3 38.91 -40.66 -51.10
CA PHE A 3 38.55 -39.27 -50.82
C PHE A 3 37.01 -39.09 -50.71
N LYS A 4 36.56 -38.31 -49.71
CA LYS A 4 35.72 -37.11 -49.92
C LYS A 4 35.51 -36.32 -48.61
N ARG A 5 36.31 -35.27 -48.41
CA ARG A 5 35.92 -34.12 -47.57
C ARG A 5 35.04 -33.21 -48.43
N ILE A 6 33.89 -32.79 -47.92
CA ILE A 6 33.06 -31.76 -48.55
C ILE A 6 33.21 -30.47 -47.73
N LEU A 7 33.74 -29.42 -48.37
CA LEU A 7 33.72 -28.06 -47.88
C LEU A 7 32.99 -27.17 -48.91
N ARG A 8 32.19 -26.26 -48.35
CA ARG A 8 31.27 -25.24 -48.90
C ARG A 8 31.58 -24.68 -50.31
N PRO A 9 30.56 -24.08 -50.95
CA PRO A 9 30.60 -22.61 -50.98
C PRO A 9 29.34 -21.91 -50.45
N ILE A 10 29.51 -20.61 -50.21
CA ILE A 10 28.52 -19.65 -49.72
C ILE A 10 27.69 -19.13 -50.90
N SER A 11 26.39 -18.92 -50.71
CA SER A 11 25.55 -18.14 -51.64
C SER A 11 25.01 -16.90 -50.94
N ILE A 12 25.30 -15.74 -51.52
CA ILE A 12 24.82 -14.42 -51.09
C ILE A 12 23.53 -14.13 -51.87
N SER A 13 22.45 -13.82 -51.16
CA SER A 13 21.18 -13.37 -51.77
C SER A 13 20.84 -11.95 -51.31
N LEU A 14 20.91 -11.01 -52.24
CA LEU A 14 20.49 -9.62 -52.05
C LEU A 14 18.97 -9.55 -51.89
N ILE A 15 18.48 -9.08 -50.74
CA ILE A 15 17.08 -8.69 -50.56
C ILE A 15 16.98 -7.17 -50.76
N VAL A 16 16.41 -6.77 -51.90
CA VAL A 16 16.18 -5.37 -52.24
C VAL A 16 14.84 -4.91 -51.65
N PHE A 17 14.88 -3.96 -50.72
CA PHE A 17 13.67 -3.24 -50.31
C PHE A 17 13.16 -2.36 -51.46
N ARG A 18 11.89 -2.53 -51.85
CA ARG A 18 11.16 -1.58 -52.70
C ARG A 18 9.99 -0.99 -51.91
N LEU A 19 9.91 0.34 -51.88
CA LEU A 19 8.79 1.11 -51.35
C LEU A 19 7.53 0.91 -52.22
N PRO A 20 6.32 0.84 -51.63
CA PRO A 20 5.08 0.93 -52.38
C PRO A 20 4.73 2.39 -52.68
N LEU A 21 4.34 2.66 -53.93
CA LEU A 21 3.80 3.95 -54.38
C LEU A 21 2.27 3.96 -54.31
N ILE A 22 1.71 5.14 -54.00
CA ILE A 22 0.26 5.38 -53.89
C ILE A 22 -0.36 5.52 -55.28
N ALA A 23 -1.55 4.95 -55.49
CA ALA A 23 -2.44 5.27 -56.61
C ALA A 23 -3.92 5.29 -56.17
N THR A 24 -4.67 6.26 -56.69
CA THR A 24 -6.03 6.64 -56.27
C THR A 24 -7.11 6.15 -57.22
N VAL A 25 -8.32 5.86 -56.73
CA VAL A 25 -9.56 5.81 -57.52
C VAL A 25 -10.67 6.56 -56.78
N ILE A 26 -11.54 7.26 -57.54
CA ILE A 26 -12.53 8.23 -57.07
C ILE A 26 -13.95 7.77 -57.43
N THR A 27 -14.93 7.92 -56.54
CA THR A 27 -16.38 7.98 -56.87
C THR A 27 -17.14 8.95 -55.94
N PRO A 28 -18.31 9.49 -56.34
CA PRO A 28 -18.78 10.81 -55.87
C PRO A 28 -20.00 10.83 -54.92
N LEU A 29 -20.30 12.04 -54.41
CA LEU A 29 -21.38 12.43 -53.50
C LEU A 29 -22.71 12.76 -54.21
N PRO A 30 -23.87 12.70 -53.52
CA PRO A 30 -24.90 13.76 -53.61
C PRO A 30 -25.55 14.14 -52.23
N PRO A 31 -26.50 15.11 -52.14
CA PRO A 31 -26.59 16.03 -50.98
C PRO A 31 -27.93 15.99 -50.16
N THR A 32 -28.21 17.11 -49.46
CA THR A 32 -29.17 17.35 -48.35
C THR A 32 -30.59 17.86 -48.71
N ILE A 33 -31.49 17.87 -47.70
CA ILE A 33 -32.63 18.82 -47.39
C ILE A 33 -34.08 18.25 -47.32
N GLU A 34 -34.72 18.53 -46.16
CA GLU A 34 -36.13 18.74 -45.73
C GLU A 34 -37.40 18.00 -46.25
N SER A 35 -38.20 17.56 -45.25
CA SER A 35 -39.65 17.84 -45.02
C SER A 35 -40.80 16.89 -45.46
N THR A 36 -41.66 16.63 -44.45
CA THR A 36 -43.15 16.50 -44.47
C THR A 36 -43.94 15.31 -45.07
N ILE A 37 -44.92 14.89 -44.24
CA ILE A 37 -46.35 14.56 -44.53
C ILE A 37 -46.81 13.07 -44.60
N GLU A 38 -47.83 12.80 -43.77
CA GLU A 38 -48.92 11.78 -43.78
C GLU A 38 -48.57 10.28 -43.98
N SER A 39 -48.79 9.38 -43.01
CA SER A 39 -49.99 8.98 -42.24
C SER A 39 -50.92 7.99 -42.94
N THR A 40 -51.03 6.78 -42.38
CA THR A 40 -52.23 5.95 -42.48
C THR A 40 -52.63 5.47 -41.09
N VAL A 41 -53.91 5.65 -40.77
CA VAL A 41 -54.51 5.34 -39.47
C VAL A 41 -55.24 4.01 -39.55
N THR A 42 -55.03 3.15 -38.55
CA THR A 42 -56.05 2.21 -38.06
C THR A 42 -56.14 2.36 -36.54
N ASP A 43 -57.36 2.31 -36.02
CA ASP A 43 -57.76 2.90 -34.73
C ASP A 43 -58.63 1.91 -33.91
N LEU A 44 -58.91 2.27 -32.65
CA LEU A 44 -59.83 1.66 -31.66
C LEU A 44 -59.24 0.49 -30.82
N ARG A 45 -58.94 0.68 -29.51
CA ARG A 45 -59.85 0.68 -28.31
C ARG A 45 -60.44 -0.71 -27.98
N THR A 46 -60.45 -1.25 -26.76
CA THR A 46 -60.15 -0.79 -25.37
C THR A 46 -59.22 -1.83 -24.64
N THR A 47 -58.99 -1.96 -23.32
CA THR A 47 -59.59 -1.43 -22.05
C THR A 47 -58.53 -1.38 -20.90
N GLU A 48 -58.99 -1.27 -19.65
CA GLU A 48 -58.29 -1.18 -18.36
C GLU A 48 -57.88 -2.55 -17.77
N GLU A 49 -56.84 -2.57 -16.91
CA GLU A 49 -56.97 -3.03 -15.51
C GLU A 49 -55.85 -2.41 -14.64
N GLU A 50 -56.22 -1.85 -13.48
CA GLU A 50 -55.27 -1.34 -12.47
C GLU A 50 -54.86 -2.49 -11.53
N ASP A 51 -53.58 -2.59 -11.17
CA ASP A 51 -53.16 -3.39 -10.01
C ASP A 51 -52.36 -2.53 -9.03
N LYS A 52 -53.06 -1.99 -8.03
CA LYS A 52 -52.47 -1.22 -6.92
C LYS A 52 -52.04 -2.16 -5.81
N VAL A 53 -50.73 -2.30 -5.61
CA VAL A 53 -50.18 -2.88 -4.38
C VAL A 53 -49.78 -1.73 -3.45
N GLU A 54 -50.67 -1.38 -2.52
CA GLU A 54 -50.35 -0.46 -1.42
C GLU A 54 -49.41 -1.16 -0.42
N MET A 55 -48.19 -0.65 -0.26
CA MET A 55 -47.32 -1.01 0.86
C MET A 55 -47.59 -0.09 2.06
N PRO A 56 -47.72 -0.62 3.28
CA PRO A 56 -48.04 0.19 4.45
C PRO A 56 -46.90 1.13 4.83
N SER A 57 -47.24 2.37 5.16
CA SER A 57 -46.32 3.39 5.66
C SER A 57 -45.92 3.10 7.11
N VAL A 58 -44.62 2.89 7.34
CA VAL A 58 -44.03 2.76 8.69
C VAL A 58 -43.31 4.07 9.02
N PRO A 59 -43.58 4.72 10.17
CA PRO A 59 -43.07 6.05 10.47
C PRO A 59 -41.55 6.07 10.75
N LEU A 60 -40.91 7.19 10.39
CA LEU A 60 -39.55 7.51 10.86
C LEU A 60 -39.54 7.77 12.36
N THR A 61 -38.44 7.40 13.02
CA THR A 61 -38.21 7.60 14.46
C THR A 61 -37.82 9.05 14.79
N GLU A 62 -38.69 10.01 14.50
CA GLU A 62 -38.49 11.44 14.82
C GLU A 62 -39.72 12.01 15.55
N GLN A 63 -40.11 11.38 16.66
CA GLN A 63 -41.18 11.85 17.56
C GLN A 63 -40.87 11.65 19.05
N VAL A 64 -39.66 11.99 19.52
CA VAL A 64 -39.43 12.41 20.92
C VAL A 64 -38.30 13.44 21.00
N MET A 65 -38.59 14.71 20.69
CA MET A 65 -37.82 15.85 21.25
C MET A 65 -38.75 17.03 21.54
N ASP A 66 -38.67 17.51 22.78
CA ASP A 66 -39.55 18.53 23.35
C ASP A 66 -39.27 19.93 22.77
N HIS A 67 -40.32 20.69 22.48
CA HIS A 67 -40.26 21.96 21.77
C HIS A 67 -40.37 23.15 22.74
N ASN A 68 -39.28 23.47 23.46
CA ASN A 68 -39.17 24.72 24.22
C ASN A 68 -37.72 25.14 24.52
N ILE A 69 -36.98 25.62 23.51
CA ILE A 69 -35.79 26.47 23.71
C ILE A 69 -35.88 27.64 22.71
N ARG A 70 -35.76 28.88 23.20
CA ARG A 70 -35.86 30.10 22.38
C ARG A 70 -34.47 30.61 21.99
N VAL A 71 -34.38 31.17 20.79
CA VAL A 71 -33.15 31.77 20.25
C VAL A 71 -33.01 33.20 20.75
N SER A 72 -32.54 33.38 21.99
CA SER A 72 -32.07 34.67 22.51
C SER A 72 -31.26 34.52 23.81
N ASP A 73 -30.20 33.70 23.76
CA ASP A 73 -29.13 33.66 24.78
C ASP A 73 -27.79 33.48 24.03
N VAL A 74 -27.25 34.58 23.50
CA VAL A 74 -25.87 34.66 22.99
C VAL A 74 -25.04 35.37 24.07
N PRO A 75 -24.08 34.70 24.72
CA PRO A 75 -23.16 35.38 25.63
C PRO A 75 -22.17 36.23 24.83
N ASP A 76 -21.97 37.47 25.25
CA ASP A 76 -20.98 38.39 24.67
C ASP A 76 -19.55 37.87 24.83
N VAL A 77 -18.67 38.26 23.90
CA VAL A 77 -17.25 37.89 23.90
C VAL A 77 -16.47 38.78 24.86
N ASP A 78 -16.00 38.21 25.96
CA ASP A 78 -15.13 38.89 26.93
C ASP A 78 -13.64 38.78 26.50
N PRO A 79 -12.90 39.90 26.30
CA PRO A 79 -11.60 39.88 25.63
C PRO A 79 -10.41 39.87 26.62
N GLU A 80 -10.31 38.87 27.49
CA GLU A 80 -9.11 38.70 28.36
C GLU A 80 -8.69 37.22 28.52
N ALA A 81 -7.91 36.73 27.56
CA ALA A 81 -7.33 35.38 27.58
C ALA A 81 -6.10 35.33 28.50
N THR A 82 -6.31 34.99 29.77
CA THR A 82 -5.24 34.60 30.71
C THR A 82 -4.91 33.12 30.58
N ASP A 83 -3.63 32.76 30.80
CA ASP A 83 -3.12 31.40 30.63
C ASP A 83 -3.90 30.34 31.43
N VAL A 84 -4.60 29.46 30.72
CA VAL A 84 -5.18 28.21 31.25
C VAL A 84 -4.60 27.04 30.45
N PRO A 85 -4.09 25.96 31.10
CA PRO A 85 -3.61 24.79 30.37
C PRO A 85 -4.76 24.11 29.62
N ASP A 86 -4.62 23.91 28.30
CA ASP A 86 -5.65 23.28 27.45
C ASP A 86 -5.96 21.84 27.91
N SER A 87 -7.09 21.70 28.61
CA SER A 87 -7.51 20.45 29.26
C SER A 87 -8.75 19.82 28.62
N SER A 88 -9.08 20.13 27.36
CA SER A 88 -10.37 19.73 26.75
C SER A 88 -10.29 18.90 25.47
N LEU A 89 -9.12 18.78 24.83
CA LEU A 89 -8.96 17.91 23.66
C LEU A 89 -8.82 16.43 24.07
N ASP A 90 -9.91 15.66 23.98
CA ASP A 90 -9.87 14.18 24.00
C ASP A 90 -9.17 13.68 22.72
N ARG A 91 -7.83 13.71 22.74
CA ARG A 91 -6.96 13.27 21.64
C ARG A 91 -7.31 11.86 21.19
N ASN A 92 -7.65 10.96 22.12
CA ASN A 92 -7.97 9.57 21.81
C ASN A 92 -9.31 9.46 21.06
N ARG A 93 -10.33 10.27 21.39
CA ARG A 93 -11.55 10.38 20.56
C ARG A 93 -11.21 10.87 19.15
N VAL A 94 -10.46 11.96 19.02
CA VAL A 94 -10.10 12.52 17.71
C VAL A 94 -9.34 11.50 16.86
N ILE A 95 -8.32 10.84 17.42
CA ILE A 95 -7.53 9.81 16.74
C ILE A 95 -8.43 8.67 16.25
N ARG A 96 -9.40 8.22 17.06
CA ARG A 96 -10.37 7.18 16.65
C ARG A 96 -11.31 7.63 15.54
N ASP A 97 -11.78 8.87 15.57
CA ASP A 97 -12.64 9.46 14.53
C ASP A 97 -11.87 9.61 13.21
N VAL A 98 -10.61 10.07 13.25
CA VAL A 98 -9.68 10.10 12.10
C VAL A 98 -9.39 8.69 11.58
N ALA A 99 -9.06 7.75 12.46
CA ALA A 99 -8.79 6.36 12.10
C ALA A 99 -9.99 5.69 11.43
N TYR A 100 -11.21 5.94 11.91
CA TYR A 100 -12.44 5.47 11.28
C TYR A 100 -12.59 6.04 9.85
N PHE A 101 -12.48 7.35 9.68
CA PHE A 101 -12.64 8.00 8.37
C PHE A 101 -11.57 7.56 7.35
N ILE A 102 -10.35 7.27 7.81
CA ILE A 102 -9.26 6.78 6.96
C ILE A 102 -9.35 5.27 6.69
N ARG A 103 -9.87 4.43 7.61
CA ARG A 103 -10.16 3.02 7.29
C ARG A 103 -11.19 2.88 6.16
N ALA A 104 -12.23 3.71 6.18
CA ALA A 104 -13.22 3.75 5.11
C ALA A 104 -12.56 4.07 3.75
N HIS A 105 -11.59 5.00 3.73
CA HIS A 105 -10.78 5.28 2.55
C HIS A 105 -9.90 4.07 2.13
N LYS A 106 -9.10 3.56 3.07
CA LYS A 106 -8.14 2.46 2.85
C LYS A 106 -8.77 1.18 2.29
N PHE A 107 -10.00 0.85 2.69
CA PHE A 107 -10.63 -0.43 2.36
C PHE A 107 -11.75 -0.35 1.30
N HIS A 108 -12.32 0.82 1.02
CA HIS A 108 -13.50 0.97 0.15
C HIS A 108 -13.40 2.07 -0.92
N ASP A 109 -12.35 2.89 -0.89
CA ASP A 109 -12.13 3.97 -1.87
C ASP A 109 -11.16 3.52 -2.98
N TYR A 110 -11.08 4.29 -4.06
CA TYR A 110 -10.23 4.01 -5.21
C TYR A 110 -9.71 5.30 -5.83
N ASP A 111 -8.80 5.21 -6.80
CA ASP A 111 -8.20 6.40 -7.41
C ASP A 111 -9.10 7.00 -8.49
N HIS A 112 -9.97 7.93 -8.07
CA HIS A 112 -10.89 8.71 -8.92
C HIS A 112 -10.19 9.52 -10.04
N ARG A 113 -8.85 9.63 -10.01
CA ARG A 113 -8.06 10.27 -11.08
C ARG A 113 -7.92 9.37 -12.32
N TYR A 114 -8.01 8.05 -12.14
CA TYR A 114 -7.76 7.05 -13.18
C TYR A 114 -8.97 6.15 -13.48
N PHE A 115 -9.82 5.89 -12.50
CA PHE A 115 -10.98 5.01 -12.62
C PHE A 115 -12.30 5.77 -12.41
N LYS A 116 -13.37 5.39 -13.11
CA LYS A 116 -14.67 6.05 -13.00
C LYS A 116 -15.60 5.39 -11.99
N SER A 117 -15.35 4.14 -11.65
CA SER A 117 -16.16 3.35 -10.74
C SER A 117 -15.31 2.36 -9.93
N ALA A 118 -15.89 1.81 -8.85
CA ALA A 118 -15.22 0.84 -7.99
C ALA A 118 -15.09 -0.53 -8.67
N GLU A 119 -15.95 -0.84 -9.64
CA GLU A 119 -15.96 -2.10 -10.39
C GLU A 119 -14.84 -2.15 -11.44
N GLU A 120 -14.47 -0.99 -12.01
CA GLU A 120 -13.29 -0.84 -12.88
C GLU A 120 -11.96 -0.89 -12.09
N ALA A 121 -12.00 -0.56 -10.80
CA ALA A 121 -10.83 -0.36 -9.96
C ALA A 121 -10.58 -1.51 -8.97
N ALA A 122 -9.47 -2.23 -9.13
CA ALA A 122 -8.93 -3.02 -8.03
C ALA A 122 -8.43 -2.07 -6.92
N SER A 123 -9.26 -1.84 -5.89
CA SER A 123 -8.86 -1.02 -4.73
C SER A 123 -7.72 -1.71 -3.98
N LYS A 124 -6.53 -1.11 -4.04
CA LYS A 124 -5.27 -1.61 -3.48
C LYS A 124 -4.67 -0.68 -2.42
N LEU A 125 -5.44 0.28 -1.91
CA LEU A 125 -4.98 1.29 -0.94
C LEU A 125 -4.55 0.69 0.41
N TYR A 126 -4.91 -0.58 0.68
CA TYR A 126 -4.42 -1.34 1.81
C TYR A 126 -3.10 -2.07 1.56
N GLU A 127 -2.75 -2.36 0.30
CA GLU A 127 -1.49 -3.00 -0.12
C GLU A 127 -0.35 -1.97 -0.13
N GLU A 128 -0.63 -0.82 -0.75
CA GLU A 128 0.33 0.26 -0.98
C GLU A 128 -0.38 1.62 -1.14
N PHE A 129 0.36 2.71 -0.98
CA PHE A 129 -0.15 4.04 -1.33
C PHE A 129 -0.34 4.17 -2.86
N PRO A 130 -1.21 5.07 -3.34
CA PRO A 130 -1.56 5.17 -4.76
C PRO A 130 -0.35 5.20 -5.70
N LYS A 131 -0.42 4.42 -6.80
CA LYS A 131 0.55 4.46 -7.89
C LYS A 131 -0.12 4.98 -9.18
N PRO A 132 0.37 6.09 -9.77
CA PRO A 132 1.43 6.97 -9.26
C PRO A 132 0.97 7.79 -8.03
N GLY A 133 1.93 8.11 -7.17
CA GLY A 133 1.70 8.88 -5.94
C GLY A 133 1.14 10.28 -6.18
N LEU A 134 0.74 10.95 -5.09
CA LEU A 134 0.25 12.32 -5.18
C LEU A 134 1.37 13.28 -5.63
N ARG A 135 1.16 13.93 -6.79
CA ARG A 135 2.06 14.97 -7.34
C ARG A 135 2.26 16.14 -6.38
N SER A 136 1.20 16.53 -5.67
CA SER A 136 1.20 17.49 -4.58
C SER A 136 0.35 16.96 -3.43
N LEU A 137 0.72 17.27 -2.20
CA LEU A 137 -0.09 16.99 -1.02
C LEU A 137 -1.24 17.99 -0.90
N HIS A 138 -2.35 17.61 -0.26
CA HIS A 138 -3.42 18.55 0.05
C HIS A 138 -2.89 19.66 0.95
N TRP A 139 -3.00 20.91 0.50
CA TRP A 139 -2.24 22.03 1.03
C TRP A 139 -2.59 22.38 2.48
N GLU A 140 -3.86 22.26 2.88
CA GLU A 140 -4.28 22.49 4.28
C GLU A 140 -3.76 21.41 5.23
N VAL A 141 -3.87 20.13 4.85
CA VAL A 141 -3.39 19.00 5.65
C VAL A 141 -1.90 19.18 5.85
N ARG A 142 -1.16 19.46 4.76
CA ARG A 142 0.26 19.78 4.80
C ARG A 142 0.57 20.94 5.75
N LYS A 143 -0.14 22.07 5.63
CA LYS A 143 0.07 23.26 6.47
C LYS A 143 -0.04 22.96 7.97
N HIS A 144 -1.04 22.17 8.37
CA HIS A 144 -1.27 21.85 9.78
C HIS A 144 -0.40 20.67 10.29
N CYS A 145 -0.19 19.65 9.46
CA CYS A 145 0.54 18.43 9.82
C CYS A 145 2.07 18.51 9.59
N GLU A 146 2.60 19.52 8.90
CA GLU A 146 4.03 19.86 8.98
C GLU A 146 4.36 20.69 10.25
N ALA A 147 3.37 21.37 10.84
CA ALA A 147 3.59 22.22 12.01
C ALA A 147 3.74 21.42 13.32
N SER A 148 2.78 20.54 13.63
CA SER A 148 2.91 19.55 14.71
C SER A 148 1.81 18.49 14.63
N PHE A 149 1.98 17.38 15.35
CA PHE A 149 0.94 16.35 15.51
C PHE A 149 -0.35 16.91 16.15
N ILE A 150 -0.22 17.82 17.13
CA ILE A 150 -1.38 18.41 17.83
C ILE A 150 -2.16 19.36 16.90
N GLU A 151 -1.47 20.20 16.13
CA GLU A 151 -2.12 21.08 15.15
C GLU A 151 -2.72 20.29 13.98
N CYS A 152 -2.09 19.17 13.59
CA CYS A 152 -2.69 18.18 12.68
C CYS A 152 -4.03 17.68 13.24
N LEU A 153 -4.06 17.13 14.45
CA LEU A 153 -5.30 16.60 15.07
C LEU A 153 -6.40 17.67 15.19
N LYS A 154 -6.08 18.89 15.63
CA LYS A 154 -7.05 20.00 15.73
C LYS A 154 -7.66 20.35 14.36
N TYR A 155 -6.87 20.35 13.30
CA TYR A 155 -7.37 20.56 11.93
C TYR A 155 -8.25 19.39 11.47
N LEU A 156 -7.78 18.15 11.64
CA LEU A 156 -8.52 16.96 11.22
C LEU A 156 -9.86 16.81 11.95
N GLU A 157 -9.91 17.10 13.25
CA GLU A 157 -11.15 17.09 14.04
C GLU A 157 -12.19 18.06 13.46
N ARG A 158 -11.76 19.28 13.10
CA ARG A 158 -12.64 20.29 12.50
C ARG A 158 -13.23 19.81 11.18
N ILE A 159 -12.42 19.21 10.33
CA ILE A 159 -12.87 18.69 9.03
C ILE A 159 -13.83 17.49 9.19
N ILE A 160 -13.52 16.55 10.09
CA ILE A 160 -14.36 15.37 10.31
C ILE A 160 -15.69 15.73 11.00
N LYS A 161 -15.73 16.78 11.83
CA LYS A 161 -17.00 17.31 12.35
C LYS A 161 -17.93 17.84 11.24
N LEU A 162 -17.41 18.19 10.07
CA LEU A 162 -18.21 18.64 8.92
C LEU A 162 -18.67 17.49 8.01
N THR A 163 -18.16 16.26 8.16
CA THR A 163 -18.60 15.12 7.34
C THR A 163 -19.97 14.62 7.81
N VAL A 164 -20.77 14.13 6.85
CA VAL A 164 -22.13 13.63 7.07
C VAL A 164 -22.08 12.23 7.70
N PHE A 165 -21.11 11.42 7.26
CA PHE A 165 -20.85 10.11 7.85
C PHE A 165 -19.72 10.21 8.89
N ARG A 166 -19.98 9.66 10.08
CA ARG A 166 -19.13 9.74 11.27
C ARG A 166 -19.15 8.41 12.01
N ARG A 167 -18.09 8.11 12.78
CA ARG A 167 -17.98 6.90 13.62
C ARG A 167 -19.18 6.73 14.57
N GLU A 168 -19.71 7.82 15.13
CA GLU A 168 -20.86 7.78 16.04
C GLU A 168 -22.19 7.29 15.40
N ASN A 169 -22.30 7.34 14.07
CA ASN A 169 -23.45 6.90 13.28
C ASN A 169 -23.28 5.48 12.69
N ASP A 170 -22.16 4.82 12.98
CA ASP A 170 -21.81 3.51 12.45
C ASP A 170 -22.52 2.37 13.20
N THR A 171 -23.09 1.42 12.47
CA THR A 171 -23.86 0.30 13.04
C THR A 171 -23.07 -0.51 14.05
N VAL A 172 -21.81 -0.83 13.75
CA VAL A 172 -20.94 -1.61 14.64
C VAL A 172 -20.62 -0.81 15.91
N THR A 173 -20.36 0.49 15.78
CA THR A 173 -20.13 1.40 16.90
C THR A 173 -21.36 1.51 17.81
N ILE A 174 -22.56 1.62 17.23
CA ILE A 174 -23.83 1.68 17.97
C ILE A 174 -24.12 0.34 18.67
N ILE A 175 -23.95 -0.80 18.00
CA ILE A 175 -24.07 -2.13 18.61
C ILE A 175 -23.16 -2.28 19.83
N ARG A 176 -21.89 -1.88 19.73
CA ARG A 176 -20.92 -1.91 20.84
C ARG A 176 -21.33 -0.98 21.98
N LYS A 177 -21.77 0.25 21.67
CA LYS A 177 -22.21 1.25 22.65
C LYS A 177 -23.40 0.78 23.49
N TYR A 178 -24.40 0.17 22.87
CA TYR A 178 -25.61 -0.32 23.56
C TYR A 178 -25.54 -1.82 23.95
N LYS A 179 -24.43 -2.51 23.65
CA LYS A 179 -24.21 -3.95 23.91
C LYS A 179 -25.33 -4.84 23.32
N TRP A 180 -25.81 -4.49 22.14
CA TRP A 180 -26.88 -5.23 21.46
C TRP A 180 -26.40 -6.61 20.99
N ASN A 181 -27.30 -7.59 21.05
CA ASN A 181 -27.04 -8.94 20.51
C ASN A 181 -27.76 -9.09 19.16
N PRO A 182 -27.08 -9.53 18.08
CA PRO A 182 -27.69 -9.75 16.77
C PRO A 182 -28.99 -10.58 16.77
N VAL A 183 -29.12 -11.53 17.70
CA VAL A 183 -30.30 -12.39 17.82
C VAL A 183 -31.49 -11.66 18.45
N ASN A 184 -31.26 -10.88 19.51
CA ASN A 184 -32.33 -10.27 20.30
C ASN A 184 -32.76 -8.88 19.78
N ASN A 185 -31.87 -8.21 19.05
CA ASN A 185 -32.01 -6.80 18.66
C ASN A 185 -32.03 -6.62 17.13
N SER A 186 -32.39 -7.66 16.39
CA SER A 186 -32.32 -7.71 14.93
C SER A 186 -33.05 -6.54 14.24
N GLU A 187 -34.25 -6.19 14.68
CA GLU A 187 -35.02 -5.06 14.13
C GLU A 187 -34.34 -3.70 14.35
N GLN A 188 -33.80 -3.46 15.56
CA GLN A 188 -33.08 -2.20 15.85
C GLN A 188 -31.77 -2.12 15.08
N ILE A 189 -31.05 -3.24 14.95
CA ILE A 189 -29.83 -3.34 14.15
C ILE A 189 -30.14 -3.08 12.67
N MET A 190 -31.22 -3.63 12.12
CA MET A 190 -31.65 -3.36 10.75
C MET A 190 -32.10 -1.91 10.52
N ALA A 191 -32.69 -1.25 11.53
CA ALA A 191 -33.00 0.18 11.46
C ALA A 191 -31.72 1.03 11.39
N VAL A 192 -30.82 0.84 12.37
CA VAL A 192 -29.54 1.56 12.42
C VAL A 192 -28.68 1.29 11.18
N GLN A 193 -28.70 0.07 10.64
CA GLN A 193 -28.00 -0.27 9.39
C GLN A 193 -28.53 0.53 8.19
N ARG A 194 -29.86 0.68 8.07
CA ARG A 194 -30.47 1.49 7.01
C ARG A 194 -30.09 2.97 7.15
N ASP A 195 -30.02 3.48 8.37
CA ASP A 195 -29.61 4.86 8.64
C ASP A 195 -28.12 5.07 8.32
N CYS A 196 -27.26 4.15 8.76
CA CYS A 196 -25.82 4.15 8.46
C CYS A 196 -25.56 4.14 6.94
N GLN A 197 -26.19 3.21 6.20
CA GLN A 197 -26.07 3.13 4.74
C GLN A 197 -26.66 4.36 4.03
N THR A 198 -27.64 5.04 4.62
CA THR A 198 -28.20 6.29 4.09
C THR A 198 -27.25 7.46 4.34
N ALA A 199 -26.66 7.56 5.52
CA ALA A 199 -25.65 8.55 5.86
C ALA A 199 -24.40 8.39 4.98
N GLN A 200 -23.91 7.16 4.77
CA GLN A 200 -22.79 6.87 3.87
C GLN A 200 -23.08 7.26 2.41
N ARG A 201 -24.27 6.91 1.88
CA ARG A 201 -24.68 7.35 0.53
C ARG A 201 -24.78 8.86 0.40
N ARG A 202 -25.30 9.55 1.42
CA ARG A 202 -25.32 11.02 1.47
C ARG A 202 -23.91 11.60 1.53
N ASP A 203 -23.03 11.04 2.35
CA ASP A 203 -21.64 11.48 2.49
C ASP A 203 -20.83 11.29 1.21
N ASN A 204 -21.11 10.25 0.41
CA ASN A 204 -20.55 10.04 -0.93
C ASN A 204 -21.16 10.95 -2.02
N LEU A 205 -22.19 11.73 -1.70
CA LEU A 205 -22.82 12.72 -2.60
C LEU A 205 -22.63 14.17 -2.11
N ALA A 206 -22.43 14.36 -0.81
CA ALA A 206 -22.18 15.62 -0.16
C ALA A 206 -20.81 16.17 -0.53
N VAL A 207 -20.74 17.49 -0.60
CA VAL A 207 -19.64 18.22 -1.23
C VAL A 207 -18.75 18.90 -0.19
N ASP A 208 -19.35 19.41 0.88
CA ASP A 208 -18.64 20.01 2.01
C ASP A 208 -17.93 18.96 2.86
N PRO A 209 -16.75 19.26 3.42
CA PRO A 209 -16.01 20.53 3.33
C PRO A 209 -15.04 20.64 2.13
N PHE A 210 -15.07 19.71 1.17
CA PHE A 210 -14.12 19.64 0.05
C PHE A 210 -14.49 20.57 -1.13
N GLN A 211 -15.30 21.61 -0.86
CA GLN A 211 -15.59 22.68 -1.81
C GLN A 211 -14.38 23.63 -1.92
N GLY A 212 -13.60 23.49 -3.01
CA GLY A 212 -12.56 24.46 -3.34
C GLY A 212 -13.11 25.88 -3.55
N PRO A 213 -12.28 26.93 -3.43
CA PRO A 213 -12.69 28.34 -3.30
C PRO A 213 -13.43 28.97 -4.50
N ILE A 214 -13.70 28.20 -5.55
CA ILE A 214 -14.41 28.63 -6.77
C ILE A 214 -15.80 27.97 -6.87
N GLY A 215 -16.22 27.18 -5.88
CA GLY A 215 -17.56 26.55 -5.86
C GLY A 215 -17.84 25.68 -7.10
N LYS A 216 -16.80 25.06 -7.68
CA LYS A 216 -16.89 24.41 -8.98
C LYS A 216 -17.71 23.11 -8.90
N SER A 217 -18.93 23.21 -9.44
CA SER A 217 -19.98 22.18 -9.51
C SER A 217 -19.66 20.95 -10.37
N LEU A 218 -18.42 20.45 -10.38
CA LEU A 218 -18.03 19.25 -11.11
C LEU A 218 -17.66 18.12 -10.15
N LYS A 219 -18.57 17.16 -9.98
CA LYS A 219 -18.49 16.01 -9.06
C LYS A 219 -17.13 15.29 -9.04
N SER A 220 -16.48 15.16 -10.19
CA SER A 220 -15.13 14.55 -10.35
C SER A 220 -14.01 15.34 -9.65
N ILE A 221 -14.08 16.68 -9.61
CA ILE A 221 -13.08 17.52 -8.93
C ILE A 221 -13.17 17.31 -7.42
N ILE A 222 -14.39 17.31 -6.88
CA ILE A 222 -14.67 17.12 -5.45
C ILE A 222 -14.15 15.76 -4.97
N PHE A 223 -14.40 14.69 -5.71
CA PHE A 223 -13.85 13.37 -5.38
C PHE A 223 -12.33 13.32 -5.47
N SER A 224 -11.73 14.01 -6.44
CA SER A 224 -10.26 14.11 -6.56
C SER A 224 -9.63 14.86 -5.38
N GLU A 225 -10.21 15.99 -4.96
CA GLU A 225 -9.78 16.76 -3.78
C GLU A 225 -9.95 15.95 -2.48
N ARG A 226 -11.10 15.29 -2.31
CA ARG A 226 -11.37 14.43 -1.15
C ARG A 226 -10.42 13.22 -1.09
N PHE A 227 -10.12 12.60 -2.23
CA PHE A 227 -9.14 11.52 -2.34
C PHE A 227 -7.74 12.03 -1.98
N GLN A 228 -7.34 13.18 -2.55
CA GLN A 228 -6.06 13.83 -2.27
C GLN A 228 -5.92 14.19 -0.78
N TRP A 229 -6.98 14.71 -0.14
CA TRP A 229 -7.04 14.97 1.29
C TRP A 229 -6.83 13.68 2.08
N ARG A 230 -7.65 12.66 1.84
CA ARG A 230 -7.60 11.37 2.56
C ARG A 230 -6.24 10.70 2.44
N THR A 231 -5.69 10.58 1.24
CA THR A 231 -4.35 10.03 1.01
C THR A 231 -3.26 10.88 1.67
N THR A 232 -3.39 12.22 1.68
CA THR A 232 -2.45 13.10 2.40
C THR A 232 -2.51 12.87 3.91
N VAL A 233 -3.70 12.70 4.48
CA VAL A 233 -3.86 12.35 5.91
C VAL A 233 -3.26 10.97 6.20
N SER A 234 -3.49 9.97 5.35
CA SER A 234 -2.85 8.65 5.49
C SER A 234 -1.33 8.75 5.49
N TYR A 235 -0.72 9.57 4.61
CA TYR A 235 0.74 9.79 4.62
C TYR A 235 1.23 10.36 5.96
N TYR A 236 0.63 11.44 6.47
CA TYR A 236 1.06 12.05 7.74
C TYR A 236 0.78 11.14 8.95
N MET A 237 -0.41 10.54 9.05
CA MET A 237 -0.78 9.69 10.18
C MET A 237 0.03 8.39 10.18
N CYS A 238 0.32 7.81 9.02
CA CYS A 238 1.24 6.68 8.91
C CYS A 238 2.68 7.09 9.30
N TRP A 239 3.16 8.24 8.83
CA TRP A 239 4.49 8.74 9.20
C TRP A 239 4.62 9.00 10.71
N TYR A 240 3.62 9.63 11.35
CA TYR A 240 3.56 9.76 12.81
C TYR A 240 3.50 8.41 13.53
N THR A 241 2.90 7.39 12.89
CA THR A 241 2.95 6.01 13.39
C THR A 241 4.36 5.41 13.27
N MET A 242 5.16 5.73 12.24
CA MET A 242 6.57 5.31 12.14
C MET A 242 7.50 6.10 13.08
N LEU A 243 7.17 7.37 13.38
CA LEU A 243 7.88 8.21 14.36
C LEU A 243 7.59 7.84 15.82
N GLU A 244 6.68 6.89 16.08
CA GLU A 244 6.33 6.43 17.43
C GLU A 244 5.74 7.53 18.34
N VAL A 245 4.86 8.37 17.79
CA VAL A 245 4.10 9.35 18.58
C VAL A 245 3.26 8.64 19.65
N PRO A 246 3.47 8.86 20.96
CA PRO A 246 2.85 8.04 22.02
C PRO A 246 1.32 7.98 21.99
N ASP A 247 0.65 9.05 21.56
CA ASP A 247 -0.81 9.11 21.43
C ASP A 247 -1.37 8.10 20.41
N LEU A 248 -0.54 7.57 19.51
CA LEU A 248 -0.91 6.54 18.52
C LEU A 248 -0.60 5.11 18.98
N ALA A 249 -0.08 4.93 20.21
CA ALA A 249 0.29 3.61 20.72
C ALA A 249 -0.92 2.69 20.96
N THR A 250 -2.01 3.21 21.53
CA THR A 250 -3.27 2.49 21.72
C THR A 250 -4.45 3.43 21.56
N PHE A 251 -5.58 2.94 21.04
CA PHE A 251 -6.80 3.73 20.85
C PHE A 251 -7.78 3.59 22.03
N GLY A 252 -7.63 2.54 22.85
CA GLY A 252 -8.53 2.21 23.96
C GLY A 252 -9.82 1.50 23.52
N GLU A 253 -9.94 1.15 22.24
CA GLU A 253 -11.04 0.35 21.67
C GLU A 253 -10.54 -0.45 20.46
N PRO A 254 -11.11 -1.63 20.17
CA PRO A 254 -10.67 -2.46 19.06
C PRO A 254 -11.03 -1.83 17.71
N CYS A 255 -10.06 -1.79 16.79
CA CYS A 255 -10.15 -1.18 15.46
C CYS A 255 -10.62 -2.15 14.35
N ASP A 256 -11.19 -3.28 14.74
CA ASP A 256 -11.63 -4.44 13.93
C ASP A 256 -12.95 -4.22 13.17
N ASN A 257 -13.05 -3.05 12.52
CA ASN A 257 -14.13 -2.62 11.63
C ASN A 257 -13.51 -1.83 10.46
N HIS A 258 -13.85 -2.18 9.21
CA HIS A 258 -13.42 -1.49 8.00
C HIS A 258 -14.01 -0.07 7.81
N ALA A 259 -14.89 0.36 8.73
CA ALA A 259 -15.61 1.64 8.73
C ALA A 259 -16.62 1.77 7.57
N ASN A 260 -17.44 0.73 7.40
CA ASN A 260 -18.36 0.56 6.28
C ASN A 260 -19.74 0.05 6.71
N CYS A 261 -20.28 0.59 7.81
CA CYS A 261 -21.47 0.05 8.50
C CYS A 261 -21.25 -1.42 8.90
N LEU A 262 -22.33 -2.18 9.15
CA LEU A 262 -22.23 -3.64 9.29
C LEU A 262 -21.95 -4.25 7.90
N ASP A 263 -20.85 -5.00 7.76
CA ASP A 263 -20.46 -5.70 6.54
C ASP A 263 -20.63 -7.23 6.68
N GLU A 264 -20.13 -8.01 5.71
CA GLU A 264 -20.23 -9.47 5.68
C GLU A 264 -19.44 -10.17 6.81
N TYR A 265 -18.65 -9.45 7.59
CA TYR A 265 -17.78 -9.98 8.65
C TYR A 265 -18.32 -9.74 10.07
N ASP A 266 -19.64 -9.57 10.21
CA ASP A 266 -20.34 -9.31 11.48
C ASP A 266 -19.86 -8.00 12.18
N VAL A 267 -20.07 -7.92 13.50
CA VAL A 267 -19.66 -6.82 14.39
C VAL A 267 -18.13 -6.75 14.56
N HIS A 268 -17.40 -7.79 14.17
CA HIS A 268 -15.96 -7.96 14.41
C HIS A 268 -15.33 -8.73 13.27
N ASN A 269 -14.49 -8.06 12.46
CA ASN A 269 -13.86 -8.73 11.32
C ASN A 269 -12.85 -9.82 11.73
N LYS A 270 -12.43 -9.86 13.02
CA LYS A 270 -11.49 -10.85 13.60
C LYS A 270 -10.13 -10.87 12.91
N ASP A 271 -9.72 -9.77 12.28
CA ASP A 271 -8.39 -9.65 11.65
C ASP A 271 -7.31 -9.57 12.75
N PRO A 272 -6.32 -10.49 12.81
CA PRO A 272 -5.24 -10.49 13.82
C PRO A 272 -4.32 -9.26 13.78
N ARG A 273 -4.45 -8.38 12.79
CA ARG A 273 -3.79 -7.06 12.73
C ARG A 273 -4.53 -5.99 13.52
N ALA A 274 -5.84 -6.12 13.70
CA ALA A 274 -6.71 -5.13 14.33
C ALA A 274 -6.74 -5.26 15.87
N ASP A 275 -5.56 -5.38 16.48
CA ASP A 275 -5.36 -5.75 17.87
C ASP A 275 -4.80 -4.57 18.70
N ASP A 276 -5.66 -3.86 19.41
CA ASP A 276 -5.29 -2.68 20.22
C ASP A 276 -4.43 -3.03 21.46
N THR A 277 -4.25 -4.32 21.79
CA THR A 277 -3.33 -4.73 22.86
C THR A 277 -1.86 -4.62 22.46
N LYS A 278 -1.58 -4.59 21.16
CA LYS A 278 -0.24 -4.42 20.60
C LYS A 278 0.01 -2.95 20.29
N PRO A 279 1.12 -2.35 20.77
CA PRO A 279 1.38 -0.93 20.55
C PRO A 279 1.47 -0.63 19.05
N TYR A 280 0.74 0.41 18.63
CA TYR A 280 0.63 0.93 17.27
C TYR A 280 -0.03 0.01 16.24
N ALA A 281 -0.49 -1.19 16.60
CA ALA A 281 -1.11 -2.11 15.64
C ALA A 281 -2.38 -1.52 15.03
N CYS A 282 -3.27 -0.92 15.84
CA CYS A 282 -4.46 -0.23 15.33
C CYS A 282 -4.15 1.03 14.51
N ALA A 283 -3.04 1.73 14.79
CA ALA A 283 -2.58 2.86 14.00
C ALA A 283 -2.03 2.41 12.63
N LEU A 284 -1.20 1.38 12.59
CA LEU A 284 -0.72 0.75 11.35
C LEU A 284 -1.89 0.20 10.53
N TYR A 285 -2.81 -0.53 11.16
CA TYR A 285 -4.00 -1.08 10.51
C TYR A 285 -4.91 0.01 9.92
N SER A 286 -4.99 1.19 10.55
CA SER A 286 -5.85 2.28 10.10
C SER A 286 -5.20 3.20 9.06
N PHE A 287 -3.94 3.60 9.26
CA PHE A 287 -3.30 4.69 8.52
C PHE A 287 -2.27 4.23 7.47
N CYS A 288 -1.61 3.09 7.69
CA CYS A 288 -0.55 2.61 6.83
C CYS A 288 -1.03 1.51 5.87
N PRO A 289 -0.53 1.44 4.63
CA PRO A 289 -0.62 0.23 3.82
C PRO A 289 0.26 -0.88 4.40
N ASP A 290 -0.18 -2.13 4.26
CA ASP A 290 0.46 -3.32 4.82
C ASP A 290 1.26 -4.06 3.73
N HIS A 291 2.53 -3.70 3.60
CA HIS A 291 3.46 -4.28 2.63
C HIS A 291 3.81 -5.75 2.95
N CYS A 292 3.60 -6.20 4.20
CA CYS A 292 3.88 -7.58 4.61
C CYS A 292 2.66 -8.49 4.42
N CYS A 293 1.44 -7.94 4.56
CA CYS A 293 0.20 -8.63 4.27
C CYS A 293 -0.71 -7.78 3.37
N PRO A 294 -0.43 -7.75 2.05
CA PRO A 294 -1.31 -7.15 1.05
C PRO A 294 -2.53 -8.05 0.79
N MET A 295 -3.35 -8.23 1.83
CA MET A 295 -4.69 -8.83 1.78
C MET A 295 -5.67 -7.94 2.57
N LYS A 296 -6.84 -7.65 1.97
CA LYS A 296 -7.87 -6.80 2.59
C LYS A 296 -8.38 -7.37 3.91
N HIS A 297 -8.67 -8.67 3.93
CA HIS A 297 -9.15 -9.42 5.09
C HIS A 297 -8.38 -10.74 5.21
N ILE A 298 -8.09 -11.14 6.45
CA ILE A 298 -7.42 -12.40 6.80
C ILE A 298 -8.05 -12.98 8.06
N ARG A 299 -7.97 -14.30 8.23
CA ARG A 299 -8.36 -14.96 9.49
C ARG A 299 -7.14 -15.35 10.32
N TYR A 300 -6.02 -15.66 9.65
CA TYR A 300 -4.78 -16.06 10.29
C TYR A 300 -3.58 -15.37 9.63
N MET A 301 -2.56 -15.03 10.42
CA MET A 301 -1.30 -14.48 9.88
C MET A 301 -0.60 -15.41 8.87
N LYS A 302 -0.91 -16.72 8.90
CA LYS A 302 -0.41 -17.68 7.92
C LYS A 302 -0.90 -17.37 6.51
N ASP A 303 -2.10 -16.81 6.37
CA ASP A 303 -2.69 -16.43 5.08
C ASP A 303 -1.78 -15.41 4.36
N CYS A 304 -1.28 -14.42 5.11
CA CYS A 304 -0.26 -13.46 4.65
C CYS A 304 1.05 -14.14 4.24
N TYR A 305 1.58 -15.03 5.08
CA TYR A 305 2.86 -15.71 4.82
C TYR A 305 2.81 -16.67 3.62
N GLN A 306 1.61 -17.10 3.22
CA GLN A 306 1.40 -17.97 2.07
C GLN A 306 0.89 -17.23 0.82
N SER A 307 0.67 -15.92 0.88
CA SER A 307 0.30 -15.11 -0.28
C SER A 307 1.50 -14.88 -1.21
N GLU A 308 1.31 -15.03 -2.52
CA GLU A 308 2.34 -14.72 -3.54
C GLU A 308 2.74 -13.24 -3.55
N SER A 309 1.84 -12.36 -3.09
CA SER A 309 2.06 -10.92 -2.96
C SER A 309 2.95 -10.54 -1.76
N ASN A 310 3.26 -11.47 -0.85
CA ASN A 310 4.19 -11.19 0.26
C ASN A 310 5.63 -11.07 -0.28
N PRO A 311 6.36 -9.98 0.01
CA PRO A 311 7.74 -9.80 -0.43
C PRO A 311 8.66 -10.99 -0.12
N CYS A 312 8.44 -11.67 1.00
CA CYS A 312 9.25 -12.82 1.42
C CYS A 312 8.91 -14.13 0.69
N TYR A 313 7.93 -14.17 -0.23
CA TYR A 313 7.38 -15.43 -0.77
C TYR A 313 8.33 -16.18 -1.71
N ALA A 314 8.97 -15.47 -2.64
CA ALA A 314 9.66 -16.06 -3.79
C ALA A 314 10.92 -16.86 -3.42
N GLU A 315 11.79 -16.29 -2.57
CA GLU A 315 13.07 -16.89 -2.17
C GLU A 315 12.96 -17.90 -1.03
N ASN A 316 11.87 -17.89 -0.26
CA ASN A 316 11.76 -18.66 0.98
C ASN A 316 10.79 -19.84 0.90
N GLN A 317 11.18 -20.91 1.59
CA GLN A 317 10.28 -22.02 1.97
C GLN A 317 9.15 -21.52 2.87
N PRO A 318 7.95 -22.14 2.86
CA PRO A 318 6.77 -21.67 3.61
C PRO A 318 6.98 -21.39 5.11
N ALA A 319 7.99 -22.00 5.74
CA ALA A 319 8.35 -21.76 7.15
C ALA A 319 9.05 -20.40 7.39
N HIS A 320 9.80 -19.87 6.42
CA HIS A 320 10.63 -18.66 6.56
C HIS A 320 10.02 -17.43 5.85
N ARG A 321 8.75 -17.48 5.44
CA ARG A 321 8.04 -16.36 4.77
C ARG A 321 7.51 -15.29 5.73
N LYS A 322 8.03 -15.26 6.95
CA LYS A 322 7.67 -14.27 7.96
C LYS A 322 8.22 -12.91 7.56
N CYS A 323 7.32 -12.01 7.17
CA CYS A 323 7.62 -10.60 6.93
C CYS A 323 7.45 -9.82 8.25
N THR A 324 8.37 -8.89 8.51
CA THR A 324 8.30 -7.95 9.63
C THR A 324 8.62 -6.53 9.15
N LEU A 325 8.00 -5.53 9.75
CA LEU A 325 8.21 -4.11 9.44
C LEU A 325 8.91 -3.44 10.62
N ASN A 326 10.16 -2.99 10.45
CA ASN A 326 10.84 -2.19 11.47
C ASN A 326 10.48 -0.71 11.31
N ARG A 327 9.92 -0.08 12.35
CA ARG A 327 9.46 1.32 12.31
C ARG A 327 10.63 2.31 12.35
N ASP A 328 11.71 2.00 13.07
CA ASP A 328 12.91 2.85 13.13
C ASP A 328 13.53 3.06 11.74
N GLU A 329 13.51 2.01 10.91
CA GLU A 329 14.05 2.00 9.54
C GLU A 329 13.12 2.66 8.50
N ASN A 330 11.91 3.08 8.89
CA ASN A 330 10.86 3.58 7.99
C ASN A 330 10.37 5.00 8.34
N ARG A 331 11.25 5.82 8.93
CA ARG A 331 10.93 7.19 9.37
C ARG A 331 11.03 8.27 8.27
N ASP A 332 11.51 7.95 7.07
CA ASP A 332 11.57 8.93 5.97
C ASP A 332 10.23 9.12 5.27
N PHE A 333 9.76 10.36 5.23
CA PHE A 333 8.45 10.72 4.68
C PHE A 333 8.38 10.62 3.14
N GLN A 334 9.48 10.81 2.42
CA GLN A 334 9.50 10.72 0.96
C GLN A 334 9.52 9.26 0.50
N ALA A 335 10.32 8.42 1.16
CA ALA A 335 10.36 6.97 0.96
C ALA A 335 8.99 6.34 1.22
N LEU A 336 8.34 6.72 2.34
CA LEU A 336 6.99 6.28 2.68
C LEU A 336 5.97 6.66 1.60
N ARG A 337 5.99 7.91 1.12
CA ARG A 337 5.12 8.37 0.01
C ARG A 337 5.40 7.67 -1.33
N ALA A 338 6.60 7.16 -1.52
CA ALA A 338 7.04 6.45 -2.73
C ALA A 338 6.86 4.92 -2.66
N ASN A 339 6.26 4.38 -1.58
CA ASN A 339 6.20 2.94 -1.28
C ASN A 339 7.59 2.27 -1.20
N GLN A 340 8.61 3.02 -0.80
CA GLN A 340 9.97 2.51 -0.54
C GLN A 340 10.09 2.10 0.92
N ILE A 341 9.30 1.11 1.32
CA ILE A 341 9.22 0.62 2.70
C ILE A 341 10.22 -0.51 2.93
N ASN A 342 11.07 -0.34 3.94
CA ASN A 342 12.05 -1.32 4.36
C ASN A 342 11.38 -2.39 5.24
N VAL A 343 10.97 -3.50 4.62
CA VAL A 343 10.54 -4.73 5.32
C VAL A 343 11.74 -5.65 5.56
N SER A 344 11.71 -6.44 6.62
CA SER A 344 12.70 -7.47 6.93
C SER A 344 12.07 -8.87 6.81
N CYS A 345 12.69 -9.75 6.02
CA CYS A 345 12.32 -11.16 5.92
C CYS A 345 13.38 -12.04 6.59
N GLU A 346 12.98 -13.25 7.01
CA GLU A 346 13.93 -14.29 7.42
C GLU A 346 14.64 -14.88 6.20
N CYS A 347 15.97 -15.03 6.26
CA CYS A 347 16.77 -15.65 5.21
C CYS A 347 17.17 -17.07 5.61
N HIS A 348 16.77 -18.06 4.81
CA HIS A 348 17.07 -19.46 5.11
C HIS A 348 18.57 -19.82 5.09
N ARG A 349 19.37 -19.12 4.25
CA ARG A 349 20.81 -19.36 4.12
C ARG A 349 21.59 -18.58 5.17
N ARG A 350 22.54 -19.23 5.85
CA ARG A 350 23.50 -18.57 6.74
C ARG A 350 24.46 -17.70 5.93
N GLY A 351 24.89 -16.58 6.51
CA GLY A 351 25.72 -15.58 5.81
C GLY A 351 24.96 -14.72 4.80
N TYR A 352 23.62 -14.75 4.81
CA TYR A 352 22.79 -13.88 3.97
C TYR A 352 21.92 -12.96 4.83
N GLU A 353 21.68 -11.74 4.35
CA GLU A 353 20.77 -10.77 4.96
C GLU A 353 19.73 -10.28 3.94
N TRP A 354 18.55 -9.88 4.43
CA TRP A 354 17.48 -9.43 3.56
C TRP A 354 17.72 -8.01 3.05
N SER A 355 17.61 -7.80 1.73
CA SER A 355 17.64 -6.47 1.13
C SER A 355 16.26 -6.08 0.59
N SER A 356 15.56 -5.22 1.33
CA SER A 356 14.26 -4.66 0.93
C SER A 356 14.28 -3.94 -0.42
N ARG A 357 15.41 -3.30 -0.77
CA ARG A 357 15.62 -2.65 -2.07
C ARG A 357 15.52 -3.61 -3.25
N PHE A 358 15.98 -4.85 -3.07
CA PHE A 358 16.03 -5.85 -4.14
C PHE A 358 14.96 -6.94 -3.97
N GLY A 359 14.29 -7.01 -2.83
CA GLY A 359 13.28 -8.03 -2.54
C GLY A 359 13.87 -9.45 -2.40
N LEU A 360 15.14 -9.57 -1.99
CA LEU A 360 15.86 -10.84 -1.91
C LEU A 360 16.94 -10.85 -0.83
N CYS A 361 17.34 -12.06 -0.42
CA CYS A 361 18.45 -12.28 0.49
C CYS A 361 19.79 -12.13 -0.24
N ILE A 362 20.59 -11.13 0.14
CA ILE A 362 21.93 -10.87 -0.39
C ILE A 362 23.00 -11.48 0.53
N ASP A 363 24.15 -11.79 -0.06
CA ASP A 363 25.34 -12.27 0.65
C ASP A 363 25.92 -11.19 1.58
N VAL A 364 26.21 -11.54 2.83
CA VAL A 364 26.78 -10.63 3.83
C VAL A 364 28.30 -10.62 3.66
N ASN A 365 28.85 -9.51 3.15
CA ASN A 365 30.29 -9.40 2.99
C ASN A 365 30.98 -9.07 4.33
N GLU A 366 31.39 -10.07 5.11
CA GLU A 366 32.04 -9.84 6.41
C GLU A 366 33.41 -9.17 6.28
N CYS A 367 34.08 -9.31 5.13
CA CYS A 367 35.34 -8.62 4.82
C CYS A 367 35.17 -7.10 4.70
N VAL A 368 34.05 -6.64 4.12
CA VAL A 368 33.72 -5.21 4.03
C VAL A 368 33.12 -4.69 5.33
N ARG A 369 32.33 -5.50 6.05
CA ARG A 369 31.72 -5.13 7.34
C ARG A 369 32.70 -5.16 8.52
N GLY A 370 33.87 -5.78 8.37
CA GLY A 370 34.83 -5.96 9.45
C GLY A 370 34.36 -6.92 10.55
N THR A 371 33.38 -7.78 10.25
CA THR A 371 32.80 -8.76 11.20
C THR A 371 33.48 -10.12 11.14
N HIS A 372 34.61 -10.22 10.43
CA HIS A 372 35.42 -11.43 10.31
C HIS A 372 36.35 -11.64 11.51
N ASN A 373 36.66 -12.89 11.84
CA ASN A 373 37.61 -13.24 12.89
C ASN A 373 39.06 -13.43 12.39
N CYS A 374 39.38 -13.03 11.15
CA CYS A 374 40.73 -13.15 10.60
C CYS A 374 41.78 -12.33 11.36
N THR A 375 42.96 -12.92 11.52
CA THR A 375 44.11 -12.35 12.24
C THR A 375 44.69 -11.14 11.48
N GLN A 376 44.41 -9.92 11.97
CA GLN A 376 44.69 -8.63 11.32
C GLN A 376 46.12 -8.44 10.74
N ASN A 377 47.12 -9.17 11.24
CA ASN A 377 48.52 -9.06 10.82
C ASN A 377 49.04 -10.24 9.98
N ALA A 378 48.42 -11.42 10.10
CA ALA A 378 48.88 -12.66 9.45
C ALA A 378 47.94 -13.15 8.33
N GLU A 379 46.70 -12.68 8.31
CA GLU A 379 45.62 -13.15 7.43
C GLU A 379 44.95 -11.99 6.67
N SER A 380 44.37 -12.33 5.53
CA SER A 380 43.50 -11.48 4.73
C SER A 380 42.13 -12.15 4.61
N CYS A 381 41.07 -11.37 4.73
CA CYS A 381 39.70 -11.85 4.55
C CYS A 381 39.37 -11.95 3.05
N LEU A 382 38.79 -13.07 2.62
CA LEU A 382 38.20 -13.27 1.31
C LEU A 382 36.72 -13.66 1.49
N ASN A 383 35.83 -12.89 0.87
CA ASN A 383 34.39 -13.12 0.92
C ASN A 383 33.96 -14.19 -0.10
N LEU A 384 33.11 -15.13 0.30
CA LEU A 384 32.54 -16.18 -0.55
C LEU A 384 31.02 -16.27 -0.28
N PRO A 385 30.21 -16.84 -1.19
CA PRO A 385 28.76 -16.89 -1.00
C PRO A 385 28.35 -17.69 0.25
N GLY A 386 27.83 -16.98 1.25
CA GLY A 386 27.36 -17.46 2.55
C GLY A 386 28.42 -17.57 3.65
N TYR A 387 29.68 -17.23 3.40
CA TYR A 387 30.78 -17.30 4.38
C TYR A 387 32.06 -16.60 3.91
N TYR A 388 32.88 -16.13 4.85
CA TYR A 388 34.25 -15.68 4.58
C TYR A 388 35.29 -16.78 4.87
N VAL A 389 36.48 -16.64 4.25
CA VAL A 389 37.68 -17.40 4.60
C VAL A 389 38.86 -16.48 4.88
N CYS A 390 39.68 -16.86 5.86
CA CYS A 390 40.91 -16.17 6.21
C CYS A 390 42.08 -16.85 5.51
N VAL A 391 42.75 -16.16 4.58
CA VAL A 391 43.91 -16.68 3.85
C VAL A 391 45.19 -16.04 4.37
N CYS A 392 46.26 -16.83 4.53
CA CYS A 392 47.54 -16.29 4.99
C CYS A 392 48.08 -15.22 4.05
N ARG A 393 48.63 -14.14 4.63
CA ARG A 393 49.31 -13.09 3.87
C ARG A 393 50.60 -13.60 3.25
N LEU A 394 51.08 -12.88 2.24
CA LEU A 394 52.40 -13.12 1.64
C LEU A 394 53.48 -13.12 2.74
N GLY A 395 54.32 -14.16 2.75
CA GLY A 395 55.31 -14.39 3.81
C GLY A 395 54.79 -15.18 5.01
N TYR A 396 53.53 -15.62 5.03
CA TYR A 396 52.97 -16.50 6.06
C TYR A 396 52.50 -17.84 5.45
N ILE A 397 52.56 -18.92 6.24
CA ILE A 397 52.09 -20.27 5.88
C ILE A 397 51.11 -20.74 6.95
N TYR A 398 50.02 -21.38 6.53
CA TYR A 398 49.08 -22.01 7.46
C TYR A 398 49.72 -23.22 8.14
N ASN A 399 49.82 -23.20 9.46
CA ASN A 399 50.24 -24.35 10.25
C ASN A 399 49.00 -25.11 10.74
N SER A 400 48.81 -26.34 10.27
CA SER A 400 47.68 -27.20 10.61
C SER A 400 47.64 -27.69 12.07
N GLU A 401 48.77 -27.67 12.78
CA GLU A 401 48.86 -28.08 14.19
C GLU A 401 48.43 -26.95 15.14
N ILE A 402 48.69 -25.70 14.74
CA ILE A 402 48.40 -24.48 15.53
C ILE A 402 47.08 -23.84 15.09
N GLY A 403 46.61 -24.14 13.87
CA GLY A 403 45.40 -23.54 13.29
C GLY A 403 45.57 -22.07 12.90
N GLN A 404 46.81 -21.62 12.68
CA GLN A 404 47.16 -20.22 12.46
C GLN A 404 48.22 -20.04 11.38
N CYS A 405 48.22 -18.87 10.74
CA CYS A 405 49.25 -18.45 9.80
C CYS A 405 50.55 -18.03 10.53
N VAL A 406 51.64 -18.78 10.34
CA VAL A 406 52.97 -18.48 10.90
C VAL A 406 53.87 -17.83 9.85
N HIS A 407 54.68 -16.85 10.24
CA HIS A 407 55.60 -16.17 9.33
C HIS A 407 56.73 -17.12 8.88
N SER A 408 56.91 -17.26 7.57
CA SER A 408 57.94 -18.08 6.95
C SER A 408 58.68 -17.26 5.88
N PRO A 409 59.88 -16.74 6.19
CA PRO A 409 60.61 -15.86 5.27
C PRO A 409 61.04 -16.58 3.99
N ASP A 410 61.22 -17.91 4.03
CA ASP A 410 61.83 -18.69 2.95
C ASP A 410 60.94 -18.82 1.70
N LYS A 411 59.62 -18.60 1.81
CA LYS A 411 58.70 -18.69 0.66
C LYS A 411 58.59 -17.42 -0.18
N LEU A 412 59.20 -16.31 0.22
CA LEU A 412 59.25 -15.07 -0.58
C LEU A 412 60.17 -15.16 -1.82
N GLN A 413 60.99 -16.22 -1.94
CA GLN A 413 61.96 -16.35 -3.05
C GLN A 413 61.47 -17.15 -4.26
N LYS A 414 60.41 -17.97 -4.15
CA LYS A 414 59.81 -18.61 -5.33
C LYS A 414 58.90 -17.66 -6.09
N ARG A 415 59.54 -16.76 -6.86
CA ARG A 415 58.93 -16.20 -8.08
C ARG A 415 58.83 -17.31 -9.12
N GLU A 416 57.87 -18.23 -8.95
CA GLU A 416 57.29 -18.89 -10.11
C GLU A 416 56.52 -17.82 -10.86
N ILE A 417 57.18 -17.24 -11.87
CA ILE A 417 56.54 -16.46 -12.91
C ILE A 417 55.42 -17.34 -13.45
N CYS A 418 54.18 -16.88 -13.39
CA CYS A 418 53.07 -17.49 -14.13
C CYS A 418 53.30 -17.28 -15.63
N SER A 419 54.24 -18.04 -16.20
CA SER A 419 54.36 -18.18 -17.64
C SER A 419 53.06 -18.79 -18.14
N PRO A 420 52.42 -18.25 -19.18
CA PRO A 420 51.28 -18.89 -19.79
C PRO A 420 51.75 -20.23 -20.35
N ARG A 421 51.32 -21.34 -19.71
CA ARG A 421 51.45 -22.65 -20.33
C ARG A 421 50.61 -22.62 -21.62
N SER A 422 51.23 -22.99 -22.72
CA SER A 422 50.54 -23.30 -23.97
C SER A 422 49.41 -24.31 -23.71
N PRO A 423 48.30 -24.24 -24.47
CA PRO A 423 47.12 -25.06 -24.20
C PRO A 423 47.37 -26.54 -24.56
N GLU A 424 47.85 -27.31 -23.59
CA GLU A 424 47.81 -28.76 -23.64
C GLU A 424 46.44 -29.25 -23.13
N LEU A 425 45.69 -29.89 -24.03
CA LEU A 425 44.40 -30.53 -23.75
C LEU A 425 44.51 -31.51 -22.57
N LEU A 426 43.61 -31.36 -21.61
CA LEU A 426 43.18 -32.43 -20.70
C LEU A 426 41.64 -32.42 -20.63
N PRO A 427 40.99 -33.58 -20.43
CA PRO A 427 39.64 -33.82 -20.93
C PRO A 427 38.52 -33.46 -19.93
N ASP A 428 37.36 -33.16 -20.52
CA ASP A 428 35.99 -33.28 -19.99
C ASP A 428 35.77 -33.11 -18.47
N LEU A 429 35.45 -31.88 -18.07
CA LEU A 429 34.62 -31.57 -16.90
C LEU A 429 33.31 -30.92 -17.40
N PRO A 430 32.15 -31.21 -16.77
CA PRO A 430 30.83 -30.92 -17.34
C PRO A 430 30.46 -29.44 -17.37
N GLU A 431 29.60 -29.08 -18.32
CA GLU A 431 29.11 -27.72 -18.63
C GLU A 431 28.37 -27.04 -17.46
N VAL A 432 29.06 -26.24 -16.64
CA VAL A 432 28.38 -25.36 -15.65
C VAL A 432 28.98 -23.94 -15.54
N VAL A 433 30.16 -23.66 -16.11
CA VAL A 433 30.85 -22.35 -15.91
C VAL A 433 31.22 -21.64 -17.22
N MET A 434 30.20 -21.24 -17.99
CA MET A 434 30.32 -20.19 -19.02
C MET A 434 29.01 -19.37 -19.13
N TYR A 435 28.68 -18.52 -18.15
CA TYR A 435 27.57 -17.55 -18.31
C TYR A 435 27.71 -16.24 -17.50
N ILE A 436 28.92 -15.84 -17.08
CA ILE A 436 29.12 -14.59 -16.31
C ILE A 436 30.35 -13.76 -16.77
N THR A 437 30.55 -13.59 -18.08
CA THR A 437 31.59 -12.67 -18.63
C THR A 437 31.18 -11.88 -19.88
N GLU A 438 29.88 -11.75 -20.21
CA GLU A 438 29.40 -10.93 -21.35
C GLU A 438 28.24 -9.96 -20.99
N SER A 439 28.34 -9.24 -19.87
CA SER A 439 27.31 -8.22 -19.51
C SER A 439 27.86 -7.00 -18.76
N ILE A 440 29.16 -6.69 -18.87
CA ILE A 440 29.79 -5.51 -18.25
C ILE A 440 30.35 -4.51 -19.31
N PHE A 441 30.23 -4.83 -20.60
CA PHE A 441 30.54 -3.89 -21.69
C PHE A 441 29.45 -3.91 -22.76
N HIS A 442 28.35 -3.20 -22.50
CA HIS A 442 27.74 -2.35 -23.53
C HIS A 442 26.93 -1.17 -22.97
#